data_AF-L8P2X6-F1
#
_entry.id   AF-L8P2X6-F1
#
_cell.length_a   1.000
_cell.length_b   1.000
_cell.length_c   1.000
_cell.angle_alpha   90.00
_cell.angle_beta   90.00
_cell.angle_gamma   90.00
#
_symmetry.space_group_name_H-M   'P 1'
#
loop_
_entity.id
_entity.type
_entity.pdbx_description
1 polymer ?
#
loop_
_entity_poly.entity_id
_entity_poly.type
_entity_poly.pdbx_seq_one_letter_code
_entity_poly.pdbx_strand_id
1 'polypeptide(L)'
;MTYPNPDPNADPDRRPNPDPEPDSTTGLEPGGGAPPGETPPAESSMPGAGPRETHNPPTGWAKAPLTLILLLAVVIAAFFLVYAIILIV
;
A
#
# COMPACT_ATOMS: atom_id res chain seq x y z
N MET A 1 -6.89 -16.27 37.36
CA MET A 1 -6.99 -16.00 35.91
C MET A 1 -7.55 -17.25 35.27
N THR A 2 -8.85 -17.30 35.06
CA THR A 2 -9.52 -18.45 34.44
C THR A 2 -9.34 -18.32 32.94
N TYR A 3 -8.67 -19.28 32.31
CA TYR A 3 -8.59 -19.31 30.84
C TYR A 3 -10.01 -19.53 30.29
N PRO A 4 -10.48 -18.74 29.31
CA PRO A 4 -11.75 -19.01 28.65
C PRO A 4 -11.69 -20.40 28.00
N ASN A 5 -12.79 -21.15 28.12
CA ASN A 5 -12.95 -22.42 27.42
C ASN A 5 -12.81 -22.17 25.91
N PRO A 6 -11.95 -22.92 25.19
CA PRO A 6 -11.88 -22.81 23.73
C PRO A 6 -13.27 -23.03 23.15
N ASP A 7 -13.70 -22.15 22.25
CA ASP A 7 -14.92 -22.37 21.48
C ASP A 7 -14.77 -23.70 20.73
N PRO A 8 -15.65 -24.70 20.94
CA PRO A 8 -15.57 -25.99 20.28
C PRO A 8 -15.69 -25.91 18.75
N ASN A 9 -16.11 -24.75 18.21
CA ASN A 9 -16.19 -24.48 16.77
C ASN A 9 -15.01 -23.65 16.23
N ALA A 10 -13.97 -23.40 17.05
CA ALA A 10 -12.76 -22.72 16.59
C ALA A 10 -12.02 -23.60 15.59
N ASP A 11 -12.18 -23.30 14.29
CA ASP A 11 -11.42 -23.94 13.21
C ASP A 11 -9.91 -23.68 13.43
N PRO A 12 -9.08 -24.73 13.62
CA PRO A 12 -7.65 -24.58 13.85
C PRO A 12 -6.90 -23.96 12.65
N ASP A 13 -7.51 -23.90 11.47
CA ASP A 13 -6.93 -23.35 10.24
C ASP A 13 -7.44 -21.93 9.91
N ARG A 14 -8.01 -21.20 10.90
CA ARG A 14 -8.57 -19.85 10.73
C ARG A 14 -7.51 -18.86 10.20
N ARG A 15 -7.41 -18.76 8.88
CA ARG A 15 -6.89 -17.54 8.24
C ARG A 15 -7.81 -16.40 8.67
N PRO A 16 -7.30 -15.16 8.84
CA PRO A 16 -8.16 -14.03 9.14
C PRO A 16 -9.25 -13.94 8.07
N ASN A 17 -10.48 -14.30 8.44
CA ASN A 17 -11.62 -14.19 7.55
C ASN A 17 -11.96 -12.70 7.49
N PRO A 18 -11.92 -12.04 6.32
CA PRO A 18 -12.32 -10.65 6.22
C PRO A 18 -13.82 -10.45 6.41
N ASP A 19 -14.62 -11.53 6.32
CA ASP A 19 -16.06 -11.44 6.48
C ASP A 19 -16.45 -11.21 7.96
N PRO A 20 -17.42 -10.32 8.23
CA PRO A 20 -17.91 -10.09 9.59
C PRO A 20 -18.52 -11.37 10.18
N GLU A 21 -18.36 -11.58 11.49
CA GLU A 21 -19.02 -12.70 12.16
C GLU A 21 -20.54 -12.48 12.12
N PRO A 22 -21.35 -13.46 11.65
CA PRO A 22 -22.81 -13.31 11.52
C PRO A 22 -23.47 -12.99 12.86
N ASP A 23 -22.99 -13.60 13.94
CA ASP A 23 -23.54 -13.44 15.29
C ASP A 23 -23.23 -12.08 15.92
N SER A 24 -22.24 -11.35 15.39
CA SER A 24 -21.83 -10.03 15.87
C SER A 24 -22.24 -8.88 14.96
N THR A 25 -22.87 -9.18 13.81
CA THR A 25 -23.20 -8.19 12.78
C THR A 25 -24.71 -8.15 12.60
N THR A 26 -25.33 -7.05 13.04
CA THR A 26 -26.77 -6.84 12.90
C THR A 26 -27.19 -6.91 11.43
N GLY A 27 -28.19 -7.75 11.12
CA GLY A 27 -28.72 -7.89 9.76
C GLY A 27 -27.91 -8.84 8.86
N LEU A 28 -27.05 -9.71 9.41
CA LEU A 28 -26.48 -10.83 8.65
C LEU A 28 -27.22 -12.12 8.96
N GLU A 29 -27.85 -12.71 7.94
CA GLU A 29 -28.31 -14.10 8.02
C GLU A 29 -27.11 -15.05 8.15
N PRO A 30 -27.30 -16.28 8.68
CA PRO A 30 -26.28 -17.34 8.78
C PRO A 30 -25.61 -17.79 7.45
N GLY A 31 -25.81 -17.07 6.34
CA GLY A 31 -25.13 -17.22 5.05
C GLY A 31 -24.45 -15.95 4.53
N GLY A 32 -24.30 -14.89 5.34
CA GLY A 32 -23.60 -13.65 4.97
C GLY A 32 -24.41 -12.67 4.12
N GLY A 33 -25.68 -12.95 3.86
CA GLY A 33 -26.62 -12.03 3.21
C GLY A 33 -27.36 -11.17 4.22
N ALA A 34 -27.85 -10.01 3.78
CA ALA A 34 -28.74 -9.16 4.58
C ALA A 34 -30.21 -9.29 4.15
N PRO A 35 -31.18 -9.03 5.05
CA PRO A 35 -32.59 -9.10 4.73
C PRO A 35 -32.98 -8.12 3.61
N PRO A 36 -33.98 -8.46 2.78
CA PRO A 36 -34.53 -7.54 1.80
C PRO A 36 -35.03 -6.24 2.45
N GLY A 37 -34.47 -5.09 2.05
CA GLY A 37 -34.84 -3.76 2.57
C GLY A 37 -33.83 -3.16 3.55
N GLU A 38 -32.89 -3.95 4.07
CA GLU A 38 -31.68 -3.42 4.72
C GLU A 38 -30.62 -3.10 3.64
N THR A 39 -29.76 -2.11 3.91
CA THR A 39 -28.65 -1.84 2.99
C THR A 39 -27.68 -3.02 3.13
N PRO A 40 -27.30 -3.72 2.04
CA PRO A 40 -26.28 -4.76 2.12
C PRO A 40 -25.04 -4.25 2.87
N PRO A 41 -24.33 -5.12 3.61
CA PRO A 41 -23.08 -4.74 4.24
C PRO A 41 -22.21 -4.06 3.20
N ALA A 42 -21.55 -2.95 3.57
CA ALA A 42 -20.57 -2.32 2.70
C ALA A 42 -19.61 -3.41 2.25
N GLU A 43 -19.63 -3.72 0.95
CA GLU A 43 -18.72 -4.67 0.33
C GLU A 43 -17.31 -4.21 0.70
N SER A 44 -16.74 -4.90 1.70
CA SER A 44 -15.42 -4.57 2.19
C SER A 44 -14.46 -4.88 1.06
N SER A 45 -13.87 -3.84 0.49
CA SER A 45 -12.83 -3.99 -0.52
C SER A 45 -11.83 -5.02 -0.04
N MET A 46 -11.62 -6.08 -0.84
CA MET A 46 -10.72 -7.17 -0.50
C MET A 46 -9.35 -6.61 -0.07
N PRO A 47 -8.89 -6.85 1.17
CA PRO A 47 -7.54 -6.48 1.55
C PRO A 47 -6.56 -7.21 0.63
N GLY A 48 -5.73 -6.44 -0.09
CA GLY A 48 -4.81 -6.99 -1.10
C GLY A 48 -5.32 -7.01 -2.54
N ALA A 49 -6.45 -6.35 -2.86
CA ALA A 49 -6.89 -6.13 -4.26
C ALA A 49 -6.03 -5.13 -5.05
N GLY A 50 -5.10 -4.43 -4.41
CA GLY A 50 -4.11 -3.61 -5.10
C GLY A 50 -3.06 -4.48 -5.80
N PRO A 51 -2.45 -4.01 -6.91
CA PRO A 51 -1.29 -4.68 -7.48
C PRO A 51 -0.25 -4.96 -6.39
N ARG A 52 0.30 -6.18 -6.37
CA ARG A 52 1.41 -6.50 -5.45
C ARG A 52 2.56 -5.57 -5.74
N GLU A 53 2.78 -4.60 -4.85
CA GLU A 53 3.88 -3.65 -4.94
C GLU A 53 5.20 -4.38 -4.65
N THR A 54 5.69 -5.10 -5.65
CA THR A 54 6.91 -5.93 -5.59
C THR A 54 8.10 -5.18 -6.22
N HIS A 55 7.82 -4.15 -7.02
CA HIS A 55 8.79 -3.50 -7.90
C HIS A 55 9.06 -2.03 -7.54
N ASN A 56 8.66 -1.57 -6.36
CA ASN A 56 9.11 -0.30 -5.80
C ASN A 56 10.37 -0.54 -4.94
N PRO A 57 11.59 -0.42 -5.51
CA PRO A 57 12.80 -0.65 -4.74
C PRO A 57 12.84 0.29 -3.52
N PRO A 58 13.10 -0.23 -2.32
CA PRO A 58 13.02 0.54 -1.08
C PRO A 58 14.20 1.51 -0.99
N THR A 59 14.06 2.70 -1.58
CA THR A 59 14.99 3.83 -1.44
C THR A 59 16.41 3.62 -2.00
N GLY A 60 16.93 4.61 -2.73
CA GLY A 60 18.36 4.69 -3.10
C GLY A 60 18.65 4.72 -4.60
N TRP A 61 17.74 4.21 -5.44
CA TRP A 61 17.91 4.25 -6.90
C TRP A 61 17.88 5.68 -7.47
N ALA A 62 17.22 6.62 -6.81
CA ALA A 62 17.18 8.02 -7.22
C ALA A 62 18.53 8.74 -7.13
N LYS A 63 19.46 8.25 -6.28
CA LYS A 63 20.76 8.92 -6.08
C LYS A 63 21.63 8.85 -7.32
N ALA A 64 21.69 7.70 -7.98
CA ALA A 64 22.52 7.52 -9.19
C ALA A 64 22.18 8.48 -10.34
N PRO A 65 20.91 8.57 -10.82
CA PRO A 65 20.55 9.53 -11.86
C PRO A 65 20.68 10.99 -11.38
N LEU A 66 20.35 11.28 -10.11
CA LEU A 66 20.51 12.63 -9.56
C LEU A 66 21.97 13.09 -9.58
N THR A 67 22.91 12.26 -9.14
CA THR A 67 24.34 12.57 -9.16
C THR A 67 24.84 12.78 -10.59
N LEU A 68 24.40 11.96 -11.55
CA LEU A 68 24.76 12.12 -12.96
C LEU A 68 24.28 13.46 -13.54
N ILE A 69 23.02 13.82 -13.27
CA ILE A 69 22.43 15.09 -13.73
C ILE A 69 23.16 16.28 -13.12
N LEU A 70 23.47 16.24 -11.82
CA LEU A 70 24.21 17.31 -11.14
C LEU A 70 25.62 17.49 -11.71
N LEU A 71 26.33 16.39 -11.98
CA LEU A 71 27.65 16.44 -12.60
C LEU A 71 27.58 17.10 -13.98
N LEU A 72 26.64 16.66 -14.82
CA LEU A 72 26.43 17.25 -16.14
C LEU A 72 26.10 18.74 -16.07
N ALA A 73 25.22 19.14 -15.15
CA ALA A 73 24.85 20.53 -14.95
C ALA A 73 26.06 21.41 -14.58
N VAL A 74 26.95 20.91 -13.70
CA VAL A 74 28.17 21.62 -13.32
C VAL A 74 29.12 21.78 -14.51
N VAL A 75 29.28 20.74 -15.34
CA VAL A 75 30.12 20.81 -16.55
C VAL A 75 29.57 21.85 -17.53
N ILE A 76 28.25 21.85 -17.77
CA ILE A 76 27.60 22.81 -18.66
C ILE A 76 27.75 24.25 -18.11
N ALA A 77 27.51 24.44 -16.81
CA ALA A 77 27.67 25.75 -16.17
C ALA A 77 29.12 26.27 -16.27
N ALA A 78 30.11 25.41 -16.05
CA ALA A 78 31.52 25.77 -16.20
C ALA A 78 31.87 26.15 -17.64
N PHE A 79 31.35 25.42 -18.63
CA PHE A 79 31.52 25.77 -20.05
C PHE A 79 31.00 27.18 -20.35
N PHE A 80 29.76 27.49 -19.94
CA PHE A 80 29.18 28.82 -20.15
C PHE A 80 29.93 29.92 -19.40
N LEU A 81 30.41 29.64 -18.18
CA LEU A 81 31.22 30.57 -17.41
C LEU A 81 32.51 30.94 -18.16
N VAL A 82 33.24 29.95 -18.67
CA VAL A 82 34.45 30.17 -19.46
C VAL A 82 34.12 30.92 -20.75
N TYR A 83 33.06 30.52 -21.46
CA TYR A 83 32.61 31.19 -22.68
C TYR A 83 32.27 32.67 -22.44
N ALA A 84 31.57 32.99 -21.35
CA ALA A 84 31.26 34.37 -20.98
C ALA A 84 32.51 35.20 -20.68
N ILE A 85 33.52 34.61 -20.02
CA ILE A 85 34.81 35.26 -19.78
C ILE A 85 35.56 35.53 -21.10
N ILE A 86 35.48 34.63 -22.08
CA ILE A 86 36.07 34.85 -23.41
C ILE A 86 35.35 35.98 -24.15
N LEU A 87 34.02 36.09 -24.02
CA LEU A 87 33.25 37.13 -24.71
C LEU A 87 33.39 38.53 -24.10
N ILE A 88 33.70 38.62 -22.80
CA ILE A 88 33.80 39.91 -22.10
C ILE A 88 35.19 40.55 -22.25
N VAL A 89 36.22 39.76 -22.50
CA VAL A 89 37.61 40.21 -22.74
C VAL A 89 37.79 40.60 -24.19
#